data_AF-A0A842Y3S4-F1
#
_entry.id   AF-A0A842Y3S4-F1
#
_cell.length_a   1.000
_cell.length_b   1.000
_cell.length_c   1.000
_cell.angle_alpha   90.00
_cell.angle_beta   90.00
_cell.angle_gamma   90.00
#
_symmetry.space_group_name_H-M   'P 1'
#
loop_
_entity.id
_entity.type
_entity.pdbx_description
1 polymer ?
#
loop_
_entity_poly.entity_id
_entity_poly.type
_entity_poly.pdbx_seq_one_letter_code
_entity_poly.pdbx_strand_id
1 'polypeptide(L)'
;MIMMKKALFGVAIVLFIIIGSGCLSTPQEPELMPIEATPPAAAAPIIEYLSVSDETCGECHIKAFTSISQEGRGHDKGCTLCHIRHGLKPKCTDCHELVHGTQLQDCRECHDKHAPMSITISLDLESSCSLCHPGQIEEFFDNPGRHADLRCNYCHQTHGQIEVCTNCHAPHARGMAYSECLNCHPAHMPQEIDYPESIAGENCAVCHEVVSDVLEQGNTKHTALGCSECHPVHEQIPECMDCHIPHASDMTNSECLGCHPAHDPAVINIPSSITRNDCAICHEAIDSELRSSNTKHDDLNCIYCHPKHGYLPTCESCHGLPHQKLIHDLYPECKKCHIVLHDVKNIVFTK
;
A
#
# COMPACT_ATOMS: atom_id res chain seq x y z
N MET A 1 -44.63 17.18 11.08
CA MET A 1 -45.40 16.28 11.98
C MET A 1 -44.44 15.16 12.36
N ILE A 2 -43.98 14.94 13.59
CA ILE A 2 -44.66 14.88 14.89
C ILE A 2 -43.74 15.43 16.00
N MET A 3 -44.37 15.98 17.04
CA MET A 3 -43.81 16.76 18.13
C MET A 3 -43.29 15.94 19.33
N MET A 4 -42.28 16.52 20.02
CA MET A 4 -42.04 16.65 21.47
C MET A 4 -42.80 15.76 22.49
N LYS A 5 -42.05 15.23 23.48
CA LYS A 5 -42.38 15.18 24.94
C LYS A 5 -41.15 14.65 25.72
N LYS A 6 -40.33 15.51 26.36
CA LYS A 6 -40.34 15.92 27.79
C LYS A 6 -40.44 14.77 28.84
N ALA A 7 -39.28 14.41 29.38
CA ALA A 7 -38.82 14.52 30.78
C ALA A 7 -39.64 13.99 31.99
N LEU A 8 -38.84 13.52 32.97
CA LEU A 8 -39.08 13.20 34.39
C LEU A 8 -39.75 11.86 34.75
N PHE A 9 -38.97 10.99 35.39
CA PHE A 9 -39.40 10.28 36.61
C PHE A 9 -38.15 9.91 37.44
N GLY A 10 -38.05 10.48 38.64
CA GLY A 10 -37.11 10.04 39.67
C GLY A 10 -37.83 9.11 40.64
N VAL A 11 -37.15 8.08 41.13
CA VAL A 11 -37.51 7.40 42.39
C VAL A 11 -36.21 7.02 43.10
N ALA A 12 -36.15 7.42 44.37
CA ALA A 12 -35.08 7.23 45.32
C ALA A 12 -34.82 5.76 45.65
N ILE A 13 -33.55 5.40 45.87
CA ILE A 13 -33.19 4.19 46.61
C ILE A 13 -32.28 4.57 47.79
N VAL A 14 -32.71 4.03 48.92
CA VAL A 14 -32.29 4.24 50.30
C VAL A 14 -30.91 3.64 50.54
N LEU A 15 -30.02 4.45 51.11
CA LEU A 15 -28.71 4.04 51.63
C LEU A 15 -28.90 3.45 53.03
N PHE A 16 -28.79 2.13 53.14
CA PHE A 16 -28.69 1.44 54.43
C PHE A 16 -27.23 1.09 54.74
N ILE A 17 -26.93 1.34 56.01
CA ILE A 17 -25.68 1.25 56.74
C ILE A 17 -25.06 -0.15 56.72
N ILE A 18 -23.74 -0.24 56.49
CA ILE A 18 -22.91 -1.32 57.05
C ILE A 18 -21.78 -0.68 57.85
N ILE A 19 -21.87 -0.88 59.16
CA ILE A 19 -20.85 -0.55 60.17
C ILE A 19 -19.73 -1.58 60.01
N GLY A 20 -18.58 -1.14 59.52
CA GLY A 20 -17.32 -1.87 59.56
C GLY A 20 -16.35 -1.12 60.45
N SER A 21 -16.09 -1.68 61.64
CA SER A 21 -15.19 -1.15 62.66
C SER A 21 -13.77 -0.95 62.12
N GLY A 22 -13.42 0.30 61.83
CA GLY A 22 -12.04 0.72 61.60
C GLY A 22 -11.32 0.91 62.93
N CYS A 23 -10.34 0.05 63.23
CA CYS A 23 -9.36 0.30 64.27
C CYS A 23 -8.52 1.53 63.87
N LEU A 24 -8.70 2.64 64.59
CA LEU A 24 -7.78 3.78 64.53
C LEU A 24 -6.48 3.39 65.23
N SER A 25 -5.45 3.07 64.46
CA SER A 25 -4.06 3.11 64.91
C SER A 25 -3.45 4.44 64.46
N THR A 26 -3.10 5.28 65.43
CA THR A 26 -2.35 6.53 65.26
C THR A 26 -1.01 6.28 64.58
N PRO A 27 -0.50 7.16 63.71
CA PRO A 27 0.87 7.08 63.23
C PRO A 27 1.81 7.32 64.41
N GLN A 28 2.53 6.28 64.82
CA GLN A 28 3.64 6.43 65.73
C GLN A 28 4.82 7.00 64.94
N GLU A 29 5.20 8.23 65.29
CA GLU A 29 6.43 8.86 64.82
C GLU A 29 7.62 7.96 65.23
N PRO A 30 8.53 7.60 64.32
CA PRO A 30 9.64 6.72 64.65
C PRO A 30 10.59 7.44 65.60
N GLU A 31 10.66 6.96 66.83
CA GLU A 31 11.60 7.40 67.85
C GLU A 31 13.03 7.14 67.36
N LEU A 32 13.83 8.21 67.21
CA LEU A 32 15.24 8.13 66.86
C LEU A 32 15.99 7.38 67.98
N MET A 33 16.39 6.14 67.67
CA MET A 33 17.38 5.43 68.47
C MET A 33 18.75 6.15 68.35
N PRO A 34 19.52 6.28 69.44
CA PRO A 34 20.89 6.76 69.36
C PRO A 34 21.71 5.85 68.44
N ILE A 35 22.30 6.45 67.42
CA ILE A 35 23.33 5.84 66.59
C ILE A 35 24.54 5.54 67.47
N GLU A 36 24.69 4.29 67.90
CA GLU A 36 25.99 3.80 68.37
C GLU A 36 26.97 3.88 67.20
N ALA A 37 28.09 4.56 67.42
CA ALA A 37 29.13 4.74 66.43
C ALA A 37 29.63 3.37 65.95
N THR A 38 29.48 3.12 64.66
CA THR A 38 30.11 2.00 63.98
C THR A 38 31.63 2.14 64.16
N PRO A 39 32.34 1.10 64.61
CA PRO A 39 33.80 1.16 64.67
C PRO A 39 34.35 1.40 63.25
N PRO A 40 35.43 2.19 63.10
CA PRO A 40 35.94 2.53 61.79
C PRO A 40 36.25 1.25 61.03
N ALA A 41 35.64 1.10 59.85
CA ALA A 41 35.98 0.05 58.91
C ALA A 41 37.49 0.14 58.69
N ALA A 42 38.22 -0.92 59.06
CA ALA A 42 39.63 -1.04 58.74
C ALA A 42 39.77 -0.80 57.23
N ALA A 43 40.54 0.24 56.87
CA ALA A 43 40.80 0.58 55.49
C ALA A 43 41.35 -0.65 54.78
N ALA A 44 40.55 -1.23 53.88
CA ALA A 44 41.03 -2.23 52.97
C ALA A 44 42.21 -1.62 52.20
N PRO A 45 43.29 -2.39 51.95
CA PRO A 45 44.47 -1.87 51.28
C PRO A 45 44.05 -1.31 49.92
N ILE A 46 44.46 -0.06 49.66
CA ILE A 46 44.30 0.57 48.35
C ILE A 46 45.25 -0.16 47.42
N ILE A 47 44.77 -1.22 46.77
CA ILE A 47 45.50 -1.85 45.67
C ILE A 47 45.47 -0.85 44.52
N GLU A 48 46.64 -0.32 44.19
CA GLU A 48 46.85 0.54 43.03
C GLU A 48 46.77 -0.34 41.76
N TYR A 49 45.53 -0.60 41.31
CA TYR A 49 45.18 -1.48 40.18
C TYR A 49 45.69 -1.01 38.79
N LEU A 50 46.58 -0.02 38.74
CA LEU A 50 47.10 0.58 37.49
C LEU A 50 48.15 -0.28 36.76
N SER A 51 48.44 -1.50 37.25
CA SER A 51 49.46 -2.39 36.69
C SER A 51 48.97 -3.81 36.40
N VAL A 52 47.66 -4.03 36.42
CA VAL A 52 47.04 -5.35 36.22
C VAL A 52 46.65 -5.52 34.75
N SER A 53 47.02 -6.64 34.14
CA SER A 53 46.68 -6.94 32.74
C SER A 53 45.19 -7.26 32.58
N ASP A 54 44.65 -7.05 31.38
CA ASP A 54 43.24 -7.32 31.09
C ASP A 54 42.87 -8.79 31.31
N GLU A 55 43.81 -9.72 31.08
CA GLU A 55 43.63 -11.15 31.33
C GLU A 55 43.34 -11.44 32.81
N THR A 56 43.98 -10.70 33.71
CA THR A 56 43.76 -10.85 35.15
C THR A 56 42.38 -10.32 35.55
N CYS A 57 41.83 -9.33 34.83
CA CYS A 57 40.45 -8.91 35.03
C CYS A 57 39.47 -10.02 34.63
N GLY A 58 39.78 -10.75 33.54
CA GLY A 58 39.00 -11.87 33.02
C GLY A 58 38.87 -13.05 33.98
N GLU A 59 39.85 -13.28 34.89
CA GLU A 59 39.80 -14.34 35.89
C GLU A 59 38.61 -14.18 36.86
N CYS A 60 38.24 -12.93 37.19
CA CYS A 60 37.10 -12.63 38.07
C CYS A 60 35.85 -12.18 37.30
N HIS A 61 36.02 -11.45 36.19
CA HIS A 61 34.94 -10.82 35.43
C HIS A 61 34.65 -11.54 34.11
N ILE A 62 34.60 -12.87 34.15
CA ILE A 62 34.45 -13.75 32.97
C ILE A 62 33.31 -13.27 32.06
N LYS A 63 32.12 -12.96 32.62
CA LYS A 63 30.97 -12.51 31.81
C LYS A 63 31.24 -11.20 31.06
N ALA A 64 31.86 -10.23 31.71
CA ALA A 64 32.21 -8.95 31.10
C ALA A 64 33.30 -9.13 30.04
N PHE A 65 34.32 -9.92 30.35
CA PHE A 65 35.44 -10.20 29.46
C PHE A 65 34.96 -10.91 28.18
N THR A 66 34.13 -11.95 28.32
CA THR A 66 33.52 -12.65 27.18
C THR A 66 32.62 -11.72 26.36
N SER A 67 31.78 -10.92 27.02
CA SER A 67 30.85 -10.00 26.36
C SER A 67 31.58 -8.91 25.56
N ILE A 68 32.61 -8.26 26.13
CA ILE A 68 33.42 -7.28 25.39
C ILE A 68 34.13 -7.92 24.19
N SER A 69 34.74 -9.09 24.39
CA SER A 69 35.49 -9.76 23.33
C SER A 69 34.61 -10.19 22.15
N GLN A 70 33.35 -10.56 22.41
CA GLN A 70 32.43 -11.03 21.37
C GLN A 70 31.62 -9.88 20.74
N GLU A 71 31.21 -8.91 21.56
CA GLU A 71 30.14 -7.97 21.24
C GLU A 71 30.45 -6.51 21.63
N GLY A 72 31.59 -6.25 22.28
CA GLY A 72 31.97 -4.93 22.76
C GLY A 72 32.25 -3.92 21.66
N ARG A 73 32.55 -4.38 20.44
CA ARG A 73 32.86 -3.55 19.26
C ARG A 73 33.91 -2.48 19.62
N GLY A 74 33.53 -1.20 19.55
CA GLY A 74 34.41 -0.09 19.90
C GLY A 74 34.86 -0.03 21.37
N HIS A 75 34.27 -0.83 22.27
CA HIS A 75 34.64 -0.91 23.68
C HIS A 75 35.65 -2.01 24.00
N ASP A 76 36.04 -2.83 23.01
CA ASP A 76 37.19 -3.74 23.14
C ASP A 76 38.51 -2.96 23.00
N LYS A 77 38.86 -2.21 24.06
CA LYS A 77 40.03 -1.32 24.12
C LYS A 77 40.85 -1.47 25.42
N GLY A 78 40.63 -2.59 26.11
CA GLY A 78 41.20 -2.88 27.42
C GLY A 78 40.40 -2.32 28.60
N CYS A 79 40.39 -3.05 29.71
CA CYS A 79 39.52 -2.81 30.86
C CYS A 79 39.84 -1.47 31.53
N THR A 80 41.13 -1.13 31.61
CA THR A 80 41.62 0.07 32.29
C THR A 80 41.30 1.37 31.55
N LEU A 81 40.90 1.31 30.27
CA LEU A 81 40.47 2.49 29.53
C LEU A 81 39.18 3.08 30.14
N CYS A 82 38.21 2.22 30.45
CA CYS A 82 36.97 2.63 31.09
C CYS A 82 37.05 2.52 32.61
N HIS A 83 37.79 1.55 33.15
CA HIS A 83 37.94 1.36 34.58
C HIS A 83 39.20 2.03 35.11
N ILE A 84 39.12 3.35 35.32
CA ILE A 84 40.21 4.17 35.88
C ILE A 84 40.68 3.64 37.25
N ARG A 85 39.75 3.04 38.02
CA ARG A 85 40.01 2.22 39.22
C ARG A 85 38.99 1.09 39.28
N HIS A 86 39.29 0.02 40.02
CA HIS A 86 38.35 -1.11 40.18
C HIS A 86 36.98 -0.62 40.65
N GLY A 87 35.94 -0.93 39.87
CA GLY A 87 34.56 -0.49 40.12
C GLY A 87 34.20 0.95 39.70
N LEU A 88 35.17 1.81 39.41
CA LEU A 88 34.95 3.18 38.97
C LEU A 88 34.99 3.29 37.45
N LYS A 89 33.96 3.87 36.84
CA LYS A 89 33.84 4.07 35.38
C LYS A 89 33.36 5.49 35.06
N PRO A 90 33.75 6.08 33.92
CA PRO A 90 33.21 7.35 33.46
C PRO A 90 31.72 7.24 33.13
N LYS A 91 31.05 8.38 32.97
CA LYS A 91 29.70 8.42 32.40
C LYS A 91 29.80 8.13 30.90
N CYS A 92 28.74 7.55 30.33
CA CYS A 92 28.68 7.30 28.89
C CYS A 92 28.85 8.60 28.09
N THR A 93 28.26 9.69 28.59
CA THR A 93 28.32 11.04 28.01
C THR A 93 29.69 11.71 28.06
N ASP A 94 30.65 11.14 28.81
CA ASP A 94 32.02 11.65 28.83
C ASP A 94 32.78 11.24 27.55
N CYS A 95 32.25 10.27 26.79
CA CYS A 95 32.88 9.75 25.57
C CYS A 95 31.93 9.72 24.37
N HIS A 96 30.61 9.60 24.60
CA HIS A 96 29.59 9.49 23.56
C HIS A 96 28.64 10.66 23.60
N GLU A 97 28.24 11.14 22.43
CA GLU A 97 27.16 12.11 22.32
C GLU A 97 25.79 11.46 22.55
N LEU A 98 24.77 12.29 22.77
CA LEU A 98 23.38 11.84 22.91
C LEU A 98 22.76 11.55 21.54
N VAL A 99 23.12 10.41 20.95
CA VAL A 99 22.69 10.00 19.60
C VAL A 99 21.18 9.77 19.47
N HIS A 100 20.47 9.56 20.59
CA HIS A 100 19.00 9.44 20.65
C HIS A 100 18.31 10.73 21.15
N GLY A 101 19.06 11.84 21.21
CA GLY A 101 18.59 13.10 21.80
C GLY A 101 18.52 13.05 23.33
N THR A 102 17.84 14.02 23.94
CA THR A 102 17.82 14.23 25.40
C THR A 102 16.72 13.46 26.14
N GLN A 103 15.89 12.72 25.39
CA GLN A 103 14.71 12.04 25.94
C GLN A 103 15.07 10.76 26.69
N LEU A 104 16.21 10.13 26.37
CA LEU A 104 16.71 8.92 27.02
C LEU A 104 17.97 9.25 27.82
N GLN A 105 17.83 9.40 29.14
CA GLN A 105 18.94 9.81 30.01
C GLN A 105 19.63 8.64 30.71
N ASP A 106 18.96 7.50 30.89
CA ASP A 106 19.60 6.29 31.42
C ASP A 106 19.90 5.30 30.29
N CYS A 107 21.12 5.40 29.75
CA CYS A 107 21.58 4.52 28.68
C CYS A 107 21.50 3.03 29.05
N ARG A 108 21.54 2.70 30.35
CA ARG A 108 21.64 1.31 30.83
C ARG A 108 20.30 0.58 30.86
N GLU A 109 19.20 1.29 30.66
CA GLU A 109 17.89 0.65 30.47
C GLU A 109 17.88 -0.19 29.19
N CYS A 110 18.65 0.21 28.18
CA CYS A 110 18.68 -0.47 26.87
C CYS A 110 20.06 -1.04 26.51
N HIS A 111 21.14 -0.34 26.85
CA HIS A 111 22.50 -0.73 26.47
C HIS A 111 23.23 -1.46 27.58
N ASP A 112 23.85 -2.60 27.27
CA ASP A 112 24.85 -3.16 28.16
C ASP A 112 26.19 -2.43 27.99
N LYS A 113 26.80 -1.99 29.10
CA LYS A 113 28.09 -1.26 29.11
C LYS A 113 29.28 -2.03 28.49
N HIS A 114 29.19 -3.34 28.35
CA HIS A 114 30.21 -4.24 27.80
C HIS A 114 29.82 -4.79 26.42
N ALA A 115 28.54 -4.73 26.04
CA ALA A 115 28.05 -4.96 24.69
C ALA A 115 26.98 -3.93 24.26
N PRO A 116 27.34 -2.64 24.08
CA PRO A 116 26.34 -1.58 23.96
C PRO A 116 25.44 -1.69 22.73
N MET A 117 25.91 -2.33 21.65
CA MET A 117 25.13 -2.48 20.41
C MET A 117 24.38 -3.81 20.33
N SER A 118 24.53 -4.70 21.31
CA SER A 118 23.81 -5.98 21.37
C SER A 118 22.51 -5.82 22.14
N ILE A 119 21.62 -4.96 21.64
CA ILE A 119 20.31 -4.76 22.26
C ILE A 119 19.37 -5.83 21.73
N THR A 120 19.14 -6.85 22.55
CA THR A 120 18.05 -7.81 22.31
C THR A 120 16.73 -7.15 22.70
N ILE A 121 15.72 -7.25 21.83
CA ILE A 121 14.40 -6.71 22.15
C ILE A 121 13.74 -7.56 23.23
N SER A 122 13.62 -6.99 24.43
CA SER A 122 12.87 -7.55 25.55
C SER A 122 11.40 -7.08 25.52
N LEU A 123 10.55 -7.75 26.29
CA LEU A 123 9.14 -7.38 26.45
C LEU A 123 8.97 -5.93 26.96
N ASP A 124 9.89 -5.47 27.80
CA ASP A 124 9.86 -4.12 28.37
C ASP A 124 10.23 -3.07 27.30
N LEU A 125 11.18 -3.38 26.40
CA LEU A 125 11.60 -2.48 25.33
C LEU A 125 10.51 -2.29 24.26
N GLU A 126 9.73 -3.34 23.95
CA GLU A 126 8.65 -3.28 22.96
C GLU A 126 7.62 -2.18 23.29
N SER A 127 7.27 -2.04 24.57
CA SER A 127 6.35 -0.98 25.04
C SER A 127 6.90 0.44 24.84
N SER A 128 8.21 0.57 24.62
CA SER A 128 8.92 1.84 24.46
C SER A 128 9.25 2.16 23.00
N CYS A 129 8.96 1.28 22.04
CA CYS A 129 9.26 1.52 20.62
C CYS A 129 8.61 2.81 20.09
N SER A 130 7.39 3.12 20.52
CA SER A 130 6.64 4.32 20.11
C SER A 130 7.28 5.64 20.55
N LEU A 131 8.18 5.62 21.54
CA LEU A 131 8.93 6.82 21.94
C LEU A 131 9.84 7.33 20.82
N CYS A 132 10.32 6.43 19.95
CA CYS A 132 11.23 6.75 18.85
C CYS A 132 10.64 6.46 17.47
N HIS A 133 9.73 5.49 17.36
CA HIS A 133 9.10 5.06 16.12
C HIS A 133 7.58 5.30 16.13
N PRO A 134 7.07 6.49 16.50
CA PRO A 134 5.63 6.71 16.62
C PRO A 134 4.90 6.47 15.29
N GLY A 135 5.48 6.91 14.17
CA GLY A 135 4.88 6.74 12.84
C GLY A 135 4.80 5.27 12.42
N GLN A 136 5.86 4.49 12.59
CA GLN A 136 5.86 3.05 12.24
C GLN A 136 4.86 2.26 13.11
N ILE A 137 4.75 2.65 14.39
CA ILE A 137 3.80 2.06 15.33
C ILE A 137 2.36 2.41 14.91
N GLU A 138 2.09 3.67 14.56
CA GLU A 138 0.79 4.12 14.05
C GLU A 138 0.43 3.39 12.76
N GLU A 139 1.31 3.37 11.76
CA GLU A 139 1.13 2.64 10.49
C GLU A 139 0.71 1.18 10.73
N PHE A 140 1.43 0.45 11.61
CA PHE A 140 1.15 -0.96 11.90
C PHE A 140 -0.19 -1.18 12.61
N PHE A 141 -0.53 -0.34 13.59
CA PHE A 141 -1.76 -0.49 14.36
C PHE A 141 -3.00 0.01 13.63
N ASP A 142 -2.87 1.02 12.76
CA ASP A 142 -3.96 1.55 11.95
C ASP A 142 -4.26 0.66 10.74
N ASN A 143 -3.31 -0.16 10.31
CA ASN A 143 -3.45 -1.09 9.18
C ASN A 143 -3.20 -2.54 9.63
N PRO A 144 -4.04 -3.06 10.54
CA PRO A 144 -3.82 -4.35 11.17
C PRO A 144 -3.94 -5.45 10.11
N GLY A 145 -2.80 -6.02 9.75
CA GLY A 145 -2.76 -7.08 8.76
C GLY A 145 -2.93 -8.49 9.34
N ARG A 146 -2.57 -9.51 8.55
CA ARG A 146 -2.49 -10.90 9.06
C ARG A 146 -1.45 -11.08 10.17
N HIS A 147 -0.57 -10.10 10.35
CA HIS A 147 0.41 -10.03 11.42
C HIS A 147 -0.02 -9.14 12.59
N ALA A 148 -1.26 -8.65 12.65
CA ALA A 148 -1.72 -7.73 13.69
C ALA A 148 -1.51 -8.25 15.13
N ASP A 149 -1.55 -9.58 15.31
CA ASP A 149 -1.31 -10.22 16.61
C ASP A 149 0.17 -10.53 16.90
N LEU A 150 1.07 -10.27 15.95
CA LEU A 150 2.50 -10.47 16.13
C LEU A 150 3.11 -9.29 16.88
N ARG A 151 4.06 -9.63 17.76
CA ARG A 151 4.91 -8.67 18.45
C ARG A 151 5.99 -8.12 17.52
N CYS A 152 6.48 -6.91 17.81
CA CYS A 152 7.49 -6.26 16.97
C CYS A 152 8.78 -7.10 16.84
N ASN A 153 9.13 -7.84 17.89
CA ASN A 153 10.35 -8.64 17.94
C ASN A 153 10.32 -9.91 17.06
N TYR A 154 9.18 -10.29 16.50
CA TYR A 154 9.13 -11.35 15.47
C TYR A 154 9.84 -10.92 14.19
N CYS A 155 9.78 -9.63 13.85
CA CYS A 155 10.46 -9.06 12.69
C CYS A 155 11.72 -8.27 13.08
N HIS A 156 11.79 -7.76 14.30
CA HIS A 156 12.93 -6.99 14.82
C HIS A 156 13.58 -7.71 16.00
N GLN A 157 14.30 -8.80 15.72
CA GLN A 157 14.96 -9.60 16.75
C GLN A 157 16.04 -8.81 17.51
N THR A 158 16.73 -7.93 16.79
CA THR A 158 17.75 -7.01 17.32
C THR A 158 17.32 -5.59 16.98
N HIS A 159 17.49 -4.66 17.93
CA HIS A 159 17.21 -3.26 17.65
C HIS A 159 18.05 -2.75 16.46
N GLY A 160 17.39 -2.19 15.45
CA GLY A 160 18.03 -1.72 14.20
C GLY A 160 18.24 -2.79 13.12
N GLN A 161 17.87 -4.06 13.37
CA GLN A 161 17.84 -5.11 12.35
C GLN A 161 16.46 -5.18 11.71
N ILE A 162 16.43 -5.38 10.39
CA ILE A 162 15.21 -5.59 9.61
C ILE A 162 15.21 -7.02 9.08
N GLU A 163 14.18 -7.79 9.42
CA GLU A 163 13.96 -9.11 8.83
C GLU A 163 13.41 -8.96 7.40
N VAL A 164 14.01 -9.69 6.45
CA VAL A 164 13.55 -9.63 5.06
C VAL A 164 12.31 -10.48 4.86
N CYS A 165 11.31 -9.96 4.14
CA CYS A 165 10.03 -10.64 3.92
C CYS A 165 10.19 -12.04 3.33
N THR A 166 11.20 -12.24 2.48
CA THR A 166 11.46 -13.48 1.75
C THR A 166 11.93 -14.64 2.62
N ASN A 167 12.24 -14.40 3.90
CA ASN A 167 12.49 -15.48 4.85
C ASN A 167 11.21 -16.28 5.19
N CYS A 168 10.03 -15.65 5.02
CA CYS A 168 8.73 -16.25 5.30
C CYS A 168 7.77 -16.25 4.10
N HIS A 169 7.87 -15.27 3.20
CA HIS A 169 6.95 -15.06 2.07
C HIS A 169 7.62 -15.37 0.73
N ALA A 170 6.87 -16.01 -0.16
CA ALA A 170 7.32 -16.17 -1.54
C ALA A 170 7.19 -14.83 -2.30
N PRO A 171 8.20 -14.42 -3.09
CA PRO A 171 8.09 -13.22 -3.90
C PRO A 171 7.09 -13.42 -5.06
N HIS A 172 6.51 -12.32 -5.55
CA HIS A 172 5.58 -12.36 -6.68
C HIS A 172 6.28 -12.66 -8.02
N ALA A 173 7.59 -12.35 -8.12
CA ALA A 173 8.41 -12.69 -9.28
C ALA A 173 9.70 -13.41 -8.87
N ARG A 174 10.22 -14.25 -9.77
CA ARG A 174 11.45 -15.01 -9.51
C ARG A 174 12.64 -14.06 -9.41
N GLY A 175 13.34 -14.12 -8.27
CA GLY A 175 14.57 -13.34 -8.06
C GLY A 175 14.33 -11.93 -7.54
N MET A 176 13.08 -11.55 -7.26
CA MET A 176 12.74 -10.26 -6.65
C MET A 176 13.46 -10.11 -5.30
N ALA A 177 14.16 -9.00 -5.14
CA ALA A 177 14.87 -8.62 -3.93
C ALA A 177 13.91 -8.00 -2.89
N TYR A 178 14.33 -8.01 -1.63
CA TYR A 178 13.56 -7.40 -0.53
C TYR A 178 13.23 -5.92 -0.79
N SER A 179 14.18 -5.15 -1.35
CA SER A 179 13.96 -3.74 -1.66
C SER A 179 12.85 -3.52 -2.70
N GLU A 180 12.63 -4.48 -3.60
CA GLU A 180 11.57 -4.39 -4.60
C GLU A 180 10.19 -4.65 -3.99
N CYS A 181 10.10 -5.40 -2.89
CA CYS A 181 8.85 -5.52 -2.14
C CYS A 181 8.40 -4.16 -1.60
N LEU A 182 9.36 -3.34 -1.13
CA LEU A 182 9.10 -2.01 -0.57
C LEU A 182 8.73 -0.95 -1.61
N ASN A 183 8.83 -1.27 -2.90
CA ASN A 183 8.33 -0.38 -3.96
C ASN A 183 6.79 -0.36 -4.02
N CYS A 184 6.14 -1.37 -3.44
CA CYS A 184 4.68 -1.51 -3.46
C CYS A 184 4.10 -1.71 -2.06
N HIS A 185 4.81 -2.41 -1.17
CA HIS A 185 4.31 -2.74 0.15
C HIS A 185 5.10 -1.99 1.23
N PRO A 186 4.49 -0.99 1.90
CA PRO A 186 5.10 -0.40 3.08
C PRO A 186 5.36 -1.46 4.17
N ALA A 187 6.53 -1.41 4.80
CA ALA A 187 6.99 -2.49 5.70
C ALA A 187 6.03 -2.75 6.89
N HIS A 188 5.41 -1.71 7.43
CA HIS A 188 4.46 -1.80 8.55
C HIS A 188 3.00 -1.89 8.10
N MET A 189 2.73 -1.81 6.79
CA MET A 189 1.40 -1.96 6.20
C MET A 189 1.47 -2.92 4.99
N PRO A 190 2.00 -4.15 5.13
CA PRO A 190 2.41 -4.97 3.99
C PRO A 190 1.24 -5.52 3.14
N GLN A 191 -0.02 -5.32 3.55
CA GLN A 191 -1.19 -5.62 2.73
C GLN A 191 -1.66 -4.43 1.90
N GLU A 192 -1.27 -3.21 2.29
CA GLU A 192 -1.51 -2.03 1.48
C GLU A 192 -0.55 -2.03 0.30
N ILE A 193 -1.04 -1.49 -0.82
CA ILE A 193 -0.23 -1.24 -2.01
C ILE A 193 -0.12 0.27 -2.17
N ASP A 194 1.08 0.77 -1.87
CA ASP A 194 1.46 2.16 -2.00
C ASP A 194 2.79 2.20 -2.75
N TYR A 195 2.80 2.88 -3.89
CA TYR A 195 3.95 2.97 -4.78
C TYR A 195 4.24 4.42 -5.12
N PRO A 196 5.52 4.77 -5.37
CA PRO A 196 5.86 6.12 -5.81
C PRO A 196 5.40 6.34 -7.26
N GLU A 197 5.17 7.60 -7.62
CA GLU A 197 4.87 8.01 -9.01
C GLU A 197 5.94 7.51 -10.00
N SER A 198 7.19 7.38 -9.56
CA SER A 198 8.32 6.88 -10.37
C SER A 198 8.37 5.37 -10.55
N ILE A 199 7.35 4.61 -10.13
CA ILE A 199 7.34 3.16 -10.24
C ILE A 199 7.43 2.72 -11.72
N ALA A 200 8.33 1.78 -12.02
CA ALA A 200 8.45 1.25 -13.38
C ALA A 200 7.26 0.33 -13.70
N GLY A 201 6.72 0.42 -14.92
CA GLY A 201 5.57 -0.38 -15.37
C GLY A 201 5.79 -1.90 -15.29
N GLU A 202 7.04 -2.35 -15.39
CA GLU A 202 7.44 -3.75 -15.18
C GLU A 202 7.02 -4.27 -13.80
N ASN A 203 7.00 -3.42 -12.77
CA ASN A 203 6.54 -3.81 -11.43
C ASN A 203 5.03 -4.05 -11.40
N CYS A 204 4.26 -3.30 -12.20
CA CYS A 204 2.82 -3.48 -12.34
C CYS A 204 2.52 -4.79 -13.10
N ALA A 205 3.33 -5.11 -14.12
CA ALA A 205 3.21 -6.32 -14.93
C ALA A 205 3.32 -7.62 -14.12
N VAL A 206 3.97 -7.59 -12.95
CA VAL A 206 4.05 -8.74 -12.04
C VAL A 206 2.65 -9.26 -11.65
N CYS A 207 1.68 -8.37 -11.50
CA CYS A 207 0.27 -8.72 -11.21
C CYS A 207 -0.65 -8.49 -12.42
N HIS A 208 -0.30 -7.55 -13.29
CA HIS A 208 -1.13 -7.08 -14.40
C HIS A 208 -0.53 -7.43 -15.78
N GLU A 209 0.10 -8.60 -15.92
CA GLU A 209 0.78 -9.07 -17.14
C GLU A 209 -0.06 -8.84 -18.40
N VAL A 210 -1.32 -9.32 -18.41
CA VAL A 210 -2.22 -9.19 -19.57
C VAL A 210 -2.48 -7.72 -19.94
N VAL A 211 -2.58 -6.83 -18.95
CA VAL A 211 -2.84 -5.40 -19.19
C VAL A 211 -1.57 -4.70 -19.69
N SER A 212 -0.41 -5.05 -19.12
CA SER A 212 0.89 -4.55 -19.59
C SER A 212 1.09 -4.93 -21.05
N ASP A 213 0.85 -6.19 -21.39
CA ASP A 213 0.94 -6.70 -22.76
C ASP A 213 0.04 -5.95 -23.73
N VAL A 214 -1.23 -5.69 -23.34
CA VAL A 214 -2.18 -4.93 -24.18
C VAL A 214 -1.68 -3.51 -24.40
N LEU A 215 -1.22 -2.82 -23.35
CA LEU A 215 -0.74 -1.45 -23.46
C LEU A 215 0.54 -1.37 -24.29
N GLU A 216 1.47 -2.31 -24.12
CA GLU A 216 2.73 -2.38 -24.87
C GLU A 216 2.53 -2.71 -26.36
N GLN A 217 1.58 -3.59 -26.67
CA GLN A 217 1.23 -3.95 -28.05
C GLN A 217 0.35 -2.90 -28.73
N GLY A 218 -0.30 -2.04 -27.95
CA GLY A 218 -1.12 -0.94 -28.43
C GLY A 218 -0.32 0.00 -29.35
N ASN A 219 -1.04 0.73 -30.20
CA ASN A 219 -0.43 1.74 -31.09
C ASN A 219 -0.95 3.14 -30.77
N THR A 220 -1.20 3.42 -29.49
CA THR A 220 -1.73 4.69 -29.00
C THR A 220 -0.65 5.49 -28.26
N LYS A 221 -0.90 6.78 -28.02
CA LYS A 221 0.02 7.62 -27.23
C LYS A 221 0.14 7.17 -25.77
N HIS A 222 -0.82 6.39 -25.26
CA HIS A 222 -0.77 5.87 -23.89
C HIS A 222 0.35 4.84 -23.71
N THR A 223 0.83 4.20 -24.79
CA THR A 223 1.98 3.28 -24.75
C THR A 223 3.28 3.94 -24.23
N ALA A 224 3.37 5.26 -24.31
CA ALA A 224 4.51 6.03 -23.84
C ALA A 224 4.41 6.47 -22.36
N LEU A 225 3.26 6.22 -21.71
CA LEU A 225 3.01 6.60 -20.32
C LEU A 225 3.26 5.40 -19.40
N GLY A 226 3.82 5.67 -18.22
CA GLY A 226 3.87 4.69 -17.14
C GLY A 226 2.49 4.46 -16.53
N CYS A 227 2.28 3.31 -15.88
CA CYS A 227 0.99 2.98 -15.26
C CYS A 227 0.57 4.02 -14.21
N SER A 228 1.53 4.49 -13.40
CA SER A 228 1.33 5.47 -12.33
C SER A 228 0.92 6.87 -12.79
N GLU A 229 1.21 7.22 -14.05
CA GLU A 229 0.80 8.50 -14.65
C GLU A 229 -0.74 8.60 -14.75
N CYS A 230 -1.41 7.45 -14.93
CA CYS A 230 -2.87 7.37 -14.97
C CYS A 230 -3.46 6.80 -13.67
N HIS A 231 -2.74 5.91 -12.99
CA HIS A 231 -3.14 5.28 -11.75
C HIS A 231 -2.24 5.76 -10.60
N PRO A 232 -2.45 6.97 -10.06
CA PRO A 232 -1.60 7.48 -8.98
C PRO A 232 -1.85 6.76 -7.65
N VAL A 233 -3.00 6.10 -7.51
CA VAL A 233 -3.35 5.27 -6.35
C VAL A 233 -3.77 3.89 -6.85
N HIS A 234 -3.30 2.84 -6.19
CA HIS A 234 -3.69 1.47 -6.53
C HIS A 234 -5.22 1.29 -6.43
N GLU A 235 -5.80 0.47 -7.31
CA GLU A 235 -7.26 0.27 -7.49
C GLU A 235 -8.06 1.49 -7.99
N GLN A 236 -7.45 2.67 -8.08
CA GLN A 236 -8.12 3.83 -8.67
C GLN A 236 -8.25 3.65 -10.18
N ILE A 237 -9.46 3.84 -10.70
CA ILE A 237 -9.71 3.96 -12.14
C ILE A 237 -9.86 5.45 -12.47
N PRO A 238 -8.99 6.05 -13.30
CA PRO A 238 -9.11 7.44 -13.70
C PRO A 238 -10.32 7.66 -14.61
N GLU A 239 -10.83 8.89 -14.63
CA GLU A 239 -11.90 9.28 -15.54
C GLU A 239 -11.29 9.70 -16.88
N CYS A 240 -11.77 9.14 -18.01
CA CYS A 240 -11.24 9.51 -19.33
C CYS A 240 -11.33 11.02 -19.58
N MET A 241 -12.35 11.66 -19.02
CA MET A 241 -12.65 13.08 -19.21
C MET A 241 -11.70 14.02 -18.45
N ASP A 242 -10.84 13.49 -17.58
CA ASP A 242 -9.77 14.29 -16.95
C ASP A 242 -8.76 14.80 -17.99
N CYS A 243 -8.64 14.09 -19.13
CA CYS A 243 -7.73 14.44 -20.23
C CYS A 243 -8.40 14.49 -21.62
N HIS A 244 -9.50 13.77 -21.83
CA HIS A 244 -10.16 13.66 -23.13
C HIS A 244 -11.48 14.44 -23.18
N ILE A 245 -11.86 14.83 -24.40
CA ILE A 245 -13.15 15.47 -24.68
C ILE A 245 -14.10 14.37 -25.18
N PRO A 246 -15.31 14.24 -24.60
CA PRO A 246 -16.25 13.22 -25.05
C PRO A 246 -16.84 13.58 -26.41
N HIS A 247 -17.33 12.57 -27.14
CA HIS A 247 -17.98 12.81 -28.43
C HIS A 247 -19.38 13.43 -28.29
N ALA A 248 -20.04 13.23 -27.15
CA ALA A 248 -21.28 13.92 -26.76
C ALA A 248 -21.15 14.47 -25.32
N SER A 249 -21.75 15.63 -25.06
CA SER A 249 -21.54 16.35 -23.79
C SER A 249 -22.05 15.64 -22.54
N ASP A 250 -22.95 14.67 -22.71
CA ASP A 250 -23.57 13.88 -21.65
C ASP A 250 -22.99 12.47 -21.51
N MET A 251 -21.96 12.13 -22.29
CA MET A 251 -21.27 10.83 -22.18
C MET A 251 -20.57 10.67 -20.84
N THR A 252 -20.72 9.48 -20.28
CA THR A 252 -20.08 9.01 -19.07
C THR A 252 -18.85 8.15 -19.37
N ASN A 253 -17.98 7.95 -18.37
CA ASN A 253 -16.79 7.10 -18.50
C ASN A 253 -17.15 5.64 -18.85
N SER A 254 -18.25 5.13 -18.31
CA SER A 254 -18.78 3.79 -18.64
C SER A 254 -19.13 3.66 -20.13
N GLU A 255 -19.71 4.70 -20.73
CA GLU A 255 -20.03 4.72 -22.16
C GLU A 255 -18.78 4.82 -23.03
N CYS A 256 -17.75 5.53 -22.56
CA CYS A 256 -16.43 5.51 -23.19
C CYS A 256 -15.88 4.09 -23.24
N LEU A 257 -15.85 3.39 -22.09
CA LEU A 257 -15.37 2.01 -21.97
C LEU A 257 -16.19 0.99 -22.76
N GLY A 258 -17.46 1.28 -23.03
CA GLY A 258 -18.31 0.46 -23.88
C GLY A 258 -17.80 0.36 -25.33
N CYS A 259 -17.14 1.41 -25.81
CA CYS A 259 -16.58 1.46 -27.16
C CYS A 259 -15.05 1.34 -27.15
N HIS A 260 -14.37 2.00 -26.22
CA HIS A 260 -12.91 2.12 -26.17
C HIS A 260 -12.35 1.35 -24.98
N PRO A 261 -11.58 0.27 -25.19
CA PRO A 261 -10.82 -0.36 -24.11
C PRO A 261 -9.85 0.63 -23.47
N ALA A 262 -9.80 0.71 -22.13
CA ALA A 262 -8.99 1.70 -21.40
C ALA A 262 -7.49 1.68 -21.80
N HIS A 263 -6.92 0.48 -21.97
CA HIS A 263 -5.51 0.29 -22.29
C HIS A 263 -5.23 0.11 -23.79
N ASP A 264 -6.26 0.19 -24.64
CA ASP A 264 -6.14 0.24 -26.10
C ASP A 264 -7.27 1.08 -26.72
N PRO A 265 -7.33 2.38 -26.41
CA PRO A 265 -8.50 3.21 -26.72
C PRO A 265 -8.68 3.48 -28.22
N ALA A 266 -7.70 3.16 -29.07
CA ALA A 266 -7.85 3.29 -30.51
C ALA A 266 -8.71 2.15 -31.12
N VAL A 267 -8.84 1.03 -30.41
CA VAL A 267 -9.78 -0.03 -30.78
C VAL A 267 -11.20 0.42 -30.45
N ILE A 268 -12.10 0.21 -31.42
CA ILE A 268 -13.53 0.48 -31.26
C ILE A 268 -14.27 -0.85 -31.22
N ASN A 269 -14.79 -1.16 -30.05
CA ASN A 269 -15.70 -2.27 -29.80
C ASN A 269 -17.14 -1.82 -30.06
N ILE A 270 -17.94 -2.75 -30.57
CA ILE A 270 -19.37 -2.54 -30.79
C ILE A 270 -20.12 -3.39 -29.78
N PRO A 271 -20.65 -2.81 -28.69
CA PRO A 271 -21.42 -3.57 -27.71
C PRO A 271 -22.75 -4.01 -28.33
N SER A 272 -23.27 -5.14 -27.89
CA SER A 272 -24.55 -5.67 -28.41
C SER A 272 -25.74 -4.76 -28.11
N SER A 273 -25.63 -3.88 -27.12
CA SER A 273 -26.64 -2.90 -26.73
C SER A 273 -26.55 -1.59 -27.51
N ILE A 274 -25.59 -1.43 -28.42
CA ILE A 274 -25.41 -0.16 -29.13
C ILE A 274 -26.65 0.20 -29.94
N THR A 275 -27.00 1.48 -29.91
CA THR A 275 -28.10 2.04 -30.65
C THR A 275 -27.61 2.73 -31.91
N ARG A 276 -28.54 2.98 -32.83
CA ARG A 276 -28.27 3.78 -34.02
C ARG A 276 -27.83 5.21 -33.68
N ASN A 277 -28.37 5.78 -32.59
CA ASN A 277 -27.99 7.13 -32.16
C ASN A 277 -26.54 7.17 -31.69
N ASP A 278 -26.03 6.13 -31.03
CA ASP A 278 -24.62 6.04 -30.61
C ASP A 278 -23.69 6.06 -31.82
N CYS A 279 -24.08 5.40 -32.91
CA CYS A 279 -23.35 5.45 -34.18
C CYS A 279 -23.38 6.86 -34.80
N ALA A 280 -24.54 7.53 -34.72
CA ALA A 280 -24.77 8.86 -35.28
C ALA A 280 -23.91 9.95 -34.62
N ILE A 281 -23.43 9.72 -33.39
CA ILE A 281 -22.49 10.65 -32.73
C ILE A 281 -21.22 10.87 -33.58
N CYS A 282 -20.73 9.83 -34.26
CA CYS A 282 -19.61 9.94 -35.20
C CYS A 282 -20.05 9.98 -36.68
N HIS A 283 -21.19 9.37 -36.98
CA HIS A 283 -21.68 9.15 -38.35
C HIS A 283 -22.98 9.92 -38.65
N GLU A 284 -23.13 11.14 -38.14
CA GLU A 284 -24.36 11.95 -38.26
C GLU A 284 -24.87 12.06 -39.71
N ALA A 285 -23.98 12.36 -40.65
CA ALA A 285 -24.33 12.50 -42.06
C ALA A 285 -24.89 11.20 -42.65
N ILE A 286 -24.32 10.06 -42.28
CA ILE A 286 -24.75 8.73 -42.75
C ILE A 286 -26.08 8.35 -42.11
N ASP A 287 -26.22 8.59 -40.81
CA ASP A 287 -27.48 8.35 -40.11
C ASP A 287 -28.63 9.14 -40.75
N SER A 288 -28.39 10.43 -41.01
CA SER A 288 -29.34 11.35 -41.64
C SER A 288 -29.71 10.91 -43.07
N GLU A 289 -28.72 10.52 -43.88
CA GLU A 289 -28.94 9.97 -45.23
C GLU A 289 -29.83 8.73 -45.17
N LEU A 290 -29.52 7.76 -44.32
CA LEU A 290 -30.30 6.53 -44.19
C LEU A 290 -31.73 6.81 -43.71
N ARG A 291 -31.93 7.71 -42.73
CA ARG A 291 -33.28 8.13 -42.27
C ARG A 291 -34.07 8.81 -43.37
N SER A 292 -33.41 9.53 -44.27
CA SER A 292 -34.07 10.24 -45.38
C SER A 292 -34.46 9.31 -46.54
N SER A 293 -33.90 8.10 -46.60
CA SER A 293 -34.13 7.16 -47.70
C SER A 293 -35.59 6.68 -47.81
N ASN A 294 -36.34 6.66 -46.69
CA ASN A 294 -37.71 6.13 -46.60
C ASN A 294 -37.83 4.68 -47.13
N THR A 295 -36.84 3.83 -46.85
CA THR A 295 -36.82 2.41 -47.26
C THR A 295 -36.76 1.53 -46.03
N LYS A 296 -37.16 0.25 -46.10
CA LYS A 296 -37.12 -0.67 -44.94
C LYS A 296 -35.77 -0.78 -44.20
N HIS A 297 -34.68 -0.32 -44.80
CA HIS A 297 -33.38 -0.27 -44.13
C HIS A 297 -33.29 0.86 -43.10
N ASP A 298 -34.11 1.90 -43.19
CA ASP A 298 -34.18 2.98 -42.22
C ASP A 298 -34.80 2.57 -40.87
N ASP A 299 -35.49 1.44 -40.81
CA ASP A 299 -35.97 0.81 -39.58
C ASP A 299 -34.88 -0.02 -38.86
N LEU A 300 -33.76 -0.30 -39.53
CA LEU A 300 -32.69 -1.15 -38.99
C LEU A 300 -31.69 -0.34 -38.16
N ASN A 301 -31.14 -1.00 -37.12
CA ASN A 301 -29.96 -0.51 -36.42
C ASN A 301 -28.71 -0.77 -37.28
N CYS A 302 -27.72 0.12 -37.23
CA CYS A 302 -26.46 0.05 -37.97
C CYS A 302 -25.79 -1.32 -37.83
N ILE A 303 -25.78 -1.90 -36.62
CA ILE A 303 -25.15 -3.18 -36.33
C ILE A 303 -25.78 -4.38 -37.04
N TYR A 304 -27.01 -4.25 -37.52
CA TYR A 304 -27.66 -5.29 -38.32
C TYR A 304 -26.88 -5.54 -39.61
N CYS A 305 -26.37 -4.47 -40.22
CA CYS A 305 -25.54 -4.51 -41.42
C CYS A 305 -24.04 -4.54 -41.07
N HIS A 306 -23.65 -3.88 -39.99
CA HIS A 306 -22.26 -3.69 -39.54
C HIS A 306 -22.00 -4.37 -38.19
N PRO A 307 -21.93 -5.72 -38.12
CA PRO A 307 -21.72 -6.46 -36.88
C PRO A 307 -20.36 -6.20 -36.21
N LYS A 308 -19.43 -5.56 -36.93
CA LYS A 308 -18.14 -5.10 -36.42
C LYS A 308 -17.85 -3.72 -36.96
N HIS A 309 -17.19 -2.87 -36.17
CA HIS A 309 -16.79 -1.55 -36.63
C HIS A 309 -15.89 -1.65 -37.87
N GLY A 310 -16.19 -0.87 -38.91
CA GLY A 310 -15.48 -0.90 -40.19
C GLY A 310 -15.77 -2.10 -41.10
N TYR A 311 -16.60 -3.06 -40.70
CA TYR A 311 -17.05 -4.13 -41.59
C TYR A 311 -17.98 -3.57 -42.68
N LEU A 312 -17.80 -3.97 -43.94
CA LEU A 312 -18.69 -3.60 -45.04
C LEU A 312 -19.42 -4.84 -45.56
N PRO A 313 -20.76 -4.92 -45.45
CA PRO A 313 -21.51 -6.04 -45.98
C PRO A 313 -21.59 -6.00 -47.51
N THR A 314 -21.82 -7.16 -48.11
CA THR A 314 -22.23 -7.29 -49.51
C THR A 314 -23.76 -7.30 -49.61
N CYS A 315 -24.33 -6.87 -50.73
CA CYS A 315 -25.78 -6.95 -50.92
C CYS A 315 -26.25 -8.43 -50.95
N GLU A 316 -25.44 -9.30 -51.53
CA GLU A 316 -25.71 -10.72 -51.74
C GLU A 316 -25.82 -11.49 -50.43
N SER A 317 -25.09 -11.09 -49.38
CA SER A 317 -25.14 -11.77 -48.07
C SER A 317 -26.51 -11.71 -47.41
N CYS A 318 -27.37 -10.75 -47.80
CA CYS A 318 -28.72 -10.61 -47.28
C CYS A 318 -29.80 -10.87 -48.35
N HIS A 319 -29.58 -10.42 -49.59
CA HIS A 319 -30.60 -10.47 -50.65
C HIS A 319 -30.40 -11.59 -51.68
N GLY A 320 -29.25 -12.28 -51.66
CA GLY A 320 -28.91 -13.26 -52.70
C GLY A 320 -28.89 -12.65 -54.10
N LEU A 321 -29.38 -13.40 -55.09
CA LEU A 321 -29.51 -12.98 -56.49
C LEU A 321 -30.98 -13.06 -56.92
N PRO A 322 -31.78 -12.01 -56.68
CA PRO A 322 -33.22 -12.03 -56.94
C PRO A 322 -33.57 -11.93 -58.43
N HIS A 323 -32.63 -11.54 -59.29
CA HIS A 323 -32.84 -11.42 -60.73
C HIS A 323 -32.28 -12.62 -61.50
N GLN A 324 -32.65 -12.70 -62.78
CA GLN A 324 -32.03 -13.67 -63.70
C GLN A 324 -30.53 -13.39 -63.85
N LYS A 325 -29.74 -14.45 -64.00
CA LYS A 325 -28.26 -14.40 -64.08
C LYS A 325 -27.75 -13.34 -65.07
N LEU A 326 -28.41 -13.18 -66.22
CA LEU A 326 -28.02 -12.21 -67.25
C LEU A 326 -27.95 -10.76 -66.73
N ILE A 327 -28.83 -10.36 -65.82
CA ILE A 327 -28.82 -9.01 -65.24
C ILE A 327 -27.58 -8.81 -64.37
N HIS A 328 -27.23 -9.80 -63.54
CA HIS A 328 -26.04 -9.75 -62.70
C HIS A 328 -24.74 -9.83 -63.53
N ASP A 329 -24.76 -10.55 -64.65
CA ASP A 329 -23.61 -10.62 -65.58
C ASP A 329 -23.35 -9.27 -66.28
N LEU A 330 -24.42 -8.55 -66.68
CA LEU A 330 -24.31 -7.23 -67.32
C LEU A 330 -24.08 -6.09 -66.31
N TYR A 331 -24.63 -6.22 -65.10
CA TYR A 331 -24.59 -5.22 -64.04
C TYR A 331 -24.13 -5.85 -62.72
N PRO A 332 -22.81 -6.10 -62.57
CA PRO A 332 -22.27 -6.78 -61.38
C PRO A 332 -22.33 -5.95 -60.10
N GLU A 333 -22.54 -4.64 -60.19
CA GLU A 333 -22.64 -3.75 -59.02
C GLU A 333 -24.10 -3.33 -58.81
N CYS A 334 -24.71 -3.79 -57.70
CA CYS A 334 -26.11 -3.50 -57.38
C CYS A 334 -26.41 -1.99 -57.37
N LYS A 335 -25.44 -1.17 -56.96
CA LYS A 335 -25.54 0.30 -56.88
C LYS A 335 -25.81 1.00 -58.21
N LYS A 336 -25.59 0.34 -59.35
CA LYS A 336 -25.92 0.88 -60.67
C LYS A 336 -27.42 1.10 -60.83
N CYS A 337 -28.23 0.36 -60.09
CA CYS A 337 -29.68 0.51 -60.07
C CYS A 337 -30.19 0.79 -58.65
N HIS A 338 -29.85 -0.05 -57.67
CA HIS A 338 -30.57 -0.15 -56.40
C HIS A 338 -30.29 0.95 -55.36
N ILE A 339 -29.03 1.30 -55.14
CA ILE A 339 -28.62 2.06 -53.96
C ILE A 339 -27.41 2.92 -54.32
N VAL A 340 -27.28 4.14 -53.80
CA VAL A 340 -25.99 4.84 -53.77
C VAL A 340 -25.66 5.11 -52.32
N LEU A 341 -24.73 4.33 -51.74
CA LEU A 341 -24.39 4.39 -50.30
C LEU A 341 -25.59 4.12 -49.39
N HIS A 342 -25.82 4.90 -48.33
CA HIS A 342 -26.95 4.72 -47.42
C HIS A 342 -28.23 5.42 -47.94
N ASP A 343 -28.15 6.08 -49.11
CA ASP A 343 -29.30 6.54 -49.90
C ASP A 343 -29.82 5.39 -50.77
N VAL A 344 -30.67 4.57 -50.15
CA VAL A 344 -31.41 3.51 -50.83
C VAL A 344 -32.47 4.17 -51.69
N LYS A 345 -32.24 4.21 -53.01
CA LYS A 345 -33.23 4.76 -53.93
C LYS A 345 -34.53 4.00 -53.76
N ASN A 346 -35.63 4.73 -53.91
CA ASN A 346 -37.00 4.24 -53.81
C ASN A 346 -37.34 3.28 -54.97
N ILE A 347 -36.60 2.19 -55.07
CA ILE A 347 -36.85 1.09 -55.98
C ILE A 347 -37.82 0.21 -55.22
N VAL A 348 -39.08 0.35 -55.64
CA VAL A 348 -40.18 -0.47 -55.20
C VAL A 348 -39.80 -1.92 -55.47
N PHE A 349 -39.25 -2.61 -54.46
CA PHE A 349 -39.33 -4.05 -54.39
C PHE A 349 -40.82 -4.35 -54.13
N THR A 350 -41.60 -4.41 -55.21
CA THR A 350 -42.95 -4.97 -55.14
C THR A 350 -42.80 -6.38 -54.58
N LYS A 351 -43.56 -6.65 -53.51
CA LYS A 351 -43.62 -7.95 -52.84
C LYS A 351 -43.72 -9.12 -53.81
#